data_AF-R2P2H6-F1
#
_entry.id   AF-R2P2H6-F1
#
_cell.length_a   1.000
_cell.length_b   1.000
_cell.length_c   1.000
_cell.angle_alpha   90.00
_cell.angle_beta   90.00
_cell.angle_gamma   90.00
#
_symmetry.space_group_name_H-M   'P 1'
#
loop_
_entity.id
_entity.type
_entity.pdbx_description
1 polymer ?
#
loop_
_entity_poly.entity_id
_entity_poly.type
_entity_poly.pdbx_seq_one_letter_code
_entity_poly.pdbx_strand_id
1 'polypeptide(L)'
;MIETFVFSSESIFLREEDQMKVHQLLDYLKSRKQQIGIVFYDQAMMNQILLEHHLADYLDFSINGEKTGTVPRGLVDFLQVELAHKKVNFISNSLEQLREAKELGFKPIYLAEDCDKEEAPCQSFRDFNQLHLGVIENRFEKLM
;
A
#
# COMPACT_ATOMS: atom_id res chain seq x y z
N MET A 1 3.61 0.16 -18.10
CA MET A 1 2.64 1.15 -17.59
C MET A 1 3.02 1.46 -16.15
N ILE A 2 3.13 2.75 -15.80
CA ILE A 2 3.40 3.20 -14.42
C ILE A 2 2.07 3.13 -13.65
N GLU A 3 2.09 2.47 -12.50
CA GLU A 3 1.03 2.49 -11.49
C GLU A 3 1.54 3.12 -10.20
N THR A 4 0.60 3.55 -9.37
CA THR A 4 0.85 4.17 -8.07
C THR A 4 0.41 3.20 -6.98
N PHE A 5 1.26 2.98 -5.99
CA PHE A 5 0.99 2.13 -4.83
C PHE A 5 0.92 3.02 -3.59
N VAL A 6 -0.23 3.03 -2.93
CA VAL A 6 -0.46 3.85 -1.74
C VAL A 6 -0.63 2.94 -0.54
N PHE A 7 0.26 3.06 0.43
CA PHE A 7 0.16 2.37 1.70
C PHE A 7 -0.64 3.25 2.68
N SER A 8 -1.75 2.76 3.21
CA SER A 8 -2.59 3.52 4.15
C SER A 8 -2.53 3.02 5.58
N SER A 9 -1.72 1.99 5.84
CA SER A 9 -1.57 1.42 7.17
C SER A 9 -0.12 1.53 7.60
N GLU A 10 0.11 2.38 8.59
CA GLU A 10 1.41 2.56 9.24
C GLU A 10 1.91 1.23 9.81
N SER A 11 0.99 0.35 10.26
CA SER A 11 1.30 -0.95 10.85
C SER A 11 2.19 -1.84 9.97
N ILE A 12 2.15 -1.64 8.65
CA ILE A 12 2.99 -2.35 7.68
C ILE A 12 4.48 -2.02 7.88
N PHE A 13 4.79 -0.83 8.41
CA PHE A 13 6.14 -0.30 8.59
C PHE A 13 6.63 -0.30 10.05
N LEU A 14 5.78 -0.66 11.02
CA LEU A 14 6.11 -0.49 12.45
C LEU A 14 6.99 -1.62 13.04
N ARG A 15 7.07 -2.79 12.39
CA ARG A 15 7.78 -3.95 12.96
C ARG A 15 9.20 -4.05 12.41
N GLU A 16 10.18 -4.09 13.30
CA GLU A 16 11.60 -4.27 12.93
C GLU A 16 11.85 -5.59 12.19
N GLU A 17 11.18 -6.67 12.61
CA GLU A 17 11.34 -8.01 12.03
C GLU A 17 10.92 -8.11 10.55
N ASP A 18 10.13 -7.16 10.07
CA ASP A 18 9.63 -7.12 8.71
C ASP A 18 10.31 -6.06 7.82
N GLN A 19 11.26 -5.29 8.35
CA GLN A 19 11.92 -4.20 7.59
C GLN A 19 12.66 -4.72 6.36
N MET A 20 13.38 -5.85 6.46
CA MET A 20 14.04 -6.44 5.28
C MET A 20 13.06 -6.75 4.16
N LYS A 21 11.86 -7.22 4.50
CA LYS A 21 10.81 -7.53 3.53
C LYS A 21 10.28 -6.22 2.94
N VAL A 22 9.91 -5.25 3.79
CA VAL A 22 9.46 -3.92 3.35
C VAL A 22 10.44 -3.32 2.33
N HIS A 23 11.74 -3.32 2.62
CA HIS A 23 12.77 -2.88 1.67
C HIS A 23 12.73 -3.65 0.34
N GLN A 24 12.65 -4.98 0.35
CA GLN A 24 12.56 -5.78 -0.87
C GLN A 24 11.34 -5.43 -1.75
N LEU A 25 10.17 -5.16 -1.13
CA LEU A 25 8.99 -4.71 -1.87
C LEU A 25 9.20 -3.32 -2.47
N LEU A 26 9.72 -2.39 -1.68
CA LEU A 26 9.94 -1.02 -2.15
C LEU A 26 11.00 -0.99 -3.27
N ASP A 27 12.11 -1.73 -3.12
CA ASP A 27 13.13 -1.93 -4.16
C ASP A 27 12.50 -2.49 -5.45
N TYR A 28 11.65 -3.50 -5.32
CA TYR A 28 10.96 -4.08 -6.47
C TYR A 28 10.09 -3.03 -7.19
N LEU A 29 9.27 -2.28 -6.44
CA LEU A 29 8.42 -1.22 -6.99
C LEU A 29 9.23 -0.14 -7.69
N LYS A 30 10.34 0.34 -7.09
CA LYS A 30 11.23 1.33 -7.70
C LYS A 30 11.96 0.79 -8.93
N SER A 31 12.42 -0.46 -8.92
CA SER A 31 13.06 -1.09 -10.09
C SER A 31 12.14 -1.13 -11.31
N ARG A 32 10.82 -1.23 -11.06
CA ARG A 32 9.76 -1.20 -12.07
C ARG A 32 9.24 0.20 -12.38
N LYS A 33 9.85 1.25 -11.81
CA LYS A 33 9.45 2.65 -11.96
C LYS A 33 8.00 2.91 -11.55
N GLN A 34 7.50 2.19 -10.55
CA GLN A 34 6.20 2.47 -9.96
C GLN A 34 6.32 3.66 -9.01
N GLN A 35 5.22 4.40 -8.85
CA GLN A 35 5.15 5.46 -7.85
C GLN A 35 4.72 4.88 -6.51
N ILE A 36 5.34 5.34 -5.42
CA ILE A 36 5.08 4.88 -4.07
C ILE A 36 4.62 6.06 -3.23
N GLY A 37 3.44 5.94 -2.65
CA GLY A 37 2.85 6.90 -1.74
C GLY A 37 2.49 6.26 -0.41
N ILE A 38 2.35 7.09 0.61
CA ILE A 38 1.93 6.66 1.93
C ILE A 38 0.99 7.67 2.57
N VAL A 39 0.06 7.17 3.37
CA VAL A 39 -0.82 7.98 4.21
C VAL A 39 -0.39 7.82 5.67
N PHE A 40 -0.12 8.94 6.35
CA PHE A 40 0.21 8.96 7.78
C PHE A 40 -0.95 9.51 8.59
N TYR A 41 -1.33 8.85 9.67
CA TYR A 41 -2.27 9.38 10.66
C TYR A 41 -1.54 9.85 11.92
N ASP A 42 -0.35 9.30 12.22
CA ASP A 42 0.56 9.78 13.24
C ASP A 42 1.88 10.26 12.61
N GLN A 43 1.95 11.56 12.36
CA GLN A 43 3.12 12.18 11.72
C GLN A 43 4.40 12.04 12.55
N ALA A 44 4.30 12.05 13.89
CA ALA A 44 5.48 11.98 14.75
C ALA A 44 6.10 10.57 14.70
N MET A 45 5.26 9.54 14.87
CA MET A 45 5.67 8.15 14.78
C MET A 45 6.22 7.81 13.39
N MET A 46 5.54 8.22 12.32
CA MET A 46 5.98 7.89 10.97
C MET A 46 7.27 8.59 10.56
N ASN A 47 7.46 9.86 10.95
CA ASN A 47 8.74 10.51 10.70
C ASN A 47 9.91 9.78 11.37
N GLN A 48 9.71 9.28 12.59
CA GLN A 48 10.72 8.49 13.29
C GLN A 48 11.06 7.21 12.50
N ILE A 49 10.05 6.45 12.08
CA ILE A 49 10.22 5.17 11.37
C ILE A 49 10.87 5.35 10.01
N LEU A 50 10.47 6.37 9.25
CA LEU A 50 11.06 6.66 7.95
C LEU A 50 12.54 7.05 8.05
N LEU A 51 12.93 7.72 9.14
CA LEU A 51 14.31 8.09 9.41
C LEU A 51 15.12 6.89 9.91
N GLU A 52 14.60 6.14 10.88
CA GLU A 52 15.27 4.98 11.48
C GLU A 52 15.52 3.86 10.47
N HIS A 53 14.60 3.65 9.52
CA HIS A 53 14.69 2.59 8.53
C HIS A 53 15.02 3.10 7.11
N HIS A 54 15.40 4.36 6.94
CA HIS A 54 15.75 4.93 5.62
C HIS A 54 14.68 4.70 4.53
N LEU A 55 13.40 4.70 4.91
CA LEU A 55 12.30 4.42 3.99
C LEU A 55 11.88 5.66 3.18
N ALA A 56 12.25 6.85 3.64
CA ALA A 56 11.91 8.12 2.99
C ALA A 56 12.36 8.18 1.52
N ASP A 57 13.51 7.58 1.19
CA ASP A 57 14.09 7.60 -0.15
C ASP A 57 13.27 6.82 -1.20
N TYR A 58 12.40 5.93 -0.73
CA TYR A 58 11.50 5.16 -1.61
C TYR A 58 10.24 5.94 -1.98
N LEU A 59 9.79 6.83 -1.11
CA LEU A 59 8.51 7.51 -1.21
C LEU A 59 8.56 8.64 -2.24
N ASP A 60 7.64 8.62 -3.19
CA ASP A 60 7.46 9.70 -4.16
C ASP A 60 6.54 10.80 -3.61
N PHE A 61 5.65 10.46 -2.67
CA PHE A 61 4.81 11.42 -1.96
C PHE A 61 4.29 10.85 -0.63
N SER A 62 3.80 11.75 0.22
CA SER A 62 3.09 11.39 1.45
C SER A 62 1.87 12.29 1.65
N ILE A 63 0.80 11.72 2.19
CA ILE A 63 -0.43 12.45 2.53
C ILE A 63 -0.70 12.32 4.02
N ASN A 64 -1.01 13.44 4.67
CA ASN A 64 -1.51 13.41 6.04
C ASN A 64 -2.98 12.97 6.02
N GLY A 65 -3.27 11.90 6.73
CA GLY A 65 -4.60 11.39 6.96
C GLY A 65 -5.36 12.26 7.95
N GLU A 66 -6.63 12.52 7.63
CA GLU A 66 -7.51 13.34 8.47
C GLU A 66 -8.07 12.54 9.65
N LYS A 67 -8.44 11.28 9.41
CA LYS A 67 -9.05 10.39 10.39
C LYS A 67 -8.65 8.93 10.12
N THR A 68 -8.09 8.27 11.14
CA THR A 68 -7.71 6.86 11.07
C THR A 68 -8.86 5.99 10.57
N GLY A 69 -8.54 5.05 9.68
CA GLY A 69 -9.51 4.12 9.11
C GLY A 69 -10.35 4.66 7.95
N THR A 70 -10.13 5.89 7.50
CA THR A 70 -10.82 6.48 6.33
C THR A 70 -9.83 6.79 5.21
N VAL A 71 -10.28 6.82 3.95
CA VAL A 71 -9.46 7.29 2.83
C VAL A 71 -9.40 8.82 2.86
N PRO A 72 -8.21 9.45 3.00
CA PRO A 72 -8.12 10.91 3.10
C PRO A 72 -8.59 11.58 1.81
N ARG A 73 -9.40 12.64 1.91
CA ARG A 73 -9.84 13.39 0.72
C ARG A 73 -8.68 14.00 -0.05
N GLY A 74 -7.67 14.51 0.68
CA GLY A 74 -6.45 15.03 0.06
C GLY A 74 -5.72 14.01 -0.82
N LEU A 75 -5.82 12.70 -0.52
CA LEU A 75 -5.26 11.65 -1.38
C LEU A 75 -6.06 11.50 -2.68
N VAL A 76 -7.39 11.53 -2.57
CA VAL A 76 -8.31 11.40 -3.71
C VAL A 76 -8.11 12.57 -4.68
N ASP A 77 -8.03 13.79 -4.14
CA ASP A 77 -7.81 15.01 -4.92
C ASP A 77 -6.42 14.98 -5.60
N PHE A 78 -5.39 14.53 -4.88
CA PHE A 78 -4.03 14.42 -5.41
C PHE A 78 -3.92 13.42 -6.57
N LEU A 79 -4.65 12.30 -6.50
CA LEU A 79 -4.57 11.19 -7.47
C LEU A 79 -5.74 11.14 -8.45
N GLN A 80 -6.50 12.23 -8.60
CA GLN A 80 -7.74 12.24 -9.36
C GLN A 80 -7.58 11.70 -10.80
N VAL A 81 -6.46 12.02 -11.45
CA VAL A 81 -6.15 11.59 -12.82
C VAL A 81 -5.79 10.10 -12.86
N GLU A 82 -4.93 9.65 -11.95
CA GLU A 82 -4.51 8.25 -11.84
C GLU A 82 -5.68 7.32 -11.48
N LEU A 83 -6.59 7.80 -10.63
CA LEU A 83 -7.82 7.10 -10.24
C LEU A 83 -8.77 6.93 -11.41
N ALA A 84 -8.97 7.97 -12.24
CA ALA A 84 -9.78 7.86 -13.44
C ALA A 84 -9.26 6.78 -14.42
N HIS A 85 -7.94 6.54 -14.41
CA HIS A 85 -7.30 5.50 -15.20
C HIS A 85 -7.18 4.14 -14.48
N LYS A 86 -7.71 4.01 -13.25
CA LYS A 86 -7.58 2.81 -12.39
C LYS A 86 -6.13 2.35 -12.24
N LYS A 87 -5.21 3.29 -12.06
CA LYS A 87 -3.76 3.03 -11.92
C LYS A 87 -3.26 3.09 -10.47
N VAL A 88 -4.16 3.32 -9.51
CA VAL A 88 -3.80 3.44 -8.10
C VAL A 88 -4.20 2.18 -7.34
N ASN A 89 -3.20 1.48 -6.82
CA ASN A 89 -3.34 0.38 -5.89
C ASN A 89 -3.34 0.93 -4.47
N PHE A 90 -4.37 0.62 -3.69
CA PHE A 90 -4.53 1.08 -2.30
C PHE A 90 -4.37 -0.10 -1.35
N ILE A 91 -3.34 -0.05 -0.51
CA ILE A 91 -2.91 -1.15 0.35
C ILE A 91 -3.29 -0.82 1.79
N SER A 92 -4.11 -1.66 2.40
CA SER A 92 -4.58 -1.50 3.78
C SER A 92 -4.80 -2.85 4.47
N ASN A 93 -4.74 -2.83 5.80
CA ASN A 93 -5.17 -3.92 6.67
C ASN A 93 -6.62 -3.73 7.19
N SER A 94 -7.36 -2.73 6.72
CA SER A 94 -8.76 -2.49 7.07
C SER A 94 -9.68 -2.77 5.90
N LEU A 95 -10.57 -3.76 6.04
CA LEU A 95 -11.58 -4.08 5.03
C LEU A 95 -12.55 -2.92 4.79
N GLU A 96 -12.89 -2.14 5.81
CA GLU A 96 -13.75 -0.97 5.67
C GLU A 96 -13.09 0.10 4.79
N GLN A 97 -11.81 0.38 5.04
CA GLN A 97 -11.05 1.34 4.27
C GLN A 97 -10.86 0.89 2.81
N LEU A 98 -10.69 -0.42 2.58
CA LEU A 98 -10.60 -0.98 1.23
C LEU A 98 -11.92 -0.91 0.46
N ARG A 99 -13.05 -1.10 1.14
CA ARG A 99 -14.38 -0.91 0.53
C ARG A 99 -14.56 0.54 0.10
N GLU A 100 -14.26 1.48 0.99
CA GLU A 100 -14.28 2.92 0.69
C GLU A 100 -13.34 3.26 -0.49
N ALA A 101 -12.10 2.79 -0.46
CA ALA A 101 -11.14 3.01 -1.55
C ALA A 101 -11.66 2.45 -2.88
N LYS A 102 -12.29 1.28 -2.89
CA LYS A 102 -12.87 0.70 -4.11
C LYS A 102 -13.98 1.58 -4.70
N GLU A 103 -14.85 2.13 -3.86
CA GLU A 103 -15.91 3.07 -4.28
C GLU A 103 -15.33 4.36 -4.88
N LEU A 104 -14.18 4.80 -4.36
CA LEU A 104 -13.42 5.96 -4.84
C LEU A 104 -12.56 5.68 -6.08
N GLY A 105 -12.60 4.46 -6.64
CA GLY A 105 -11.92 4.09 -7.89
C GLY A 105 -10.51 3.51 -7.73
N PHE A 106 -10.05 3.29 -6.50
CA PHE A 106 -8.79 2.59 -6.23
C PHE A 106 -8.92 1.08 -6.52
N LYS A 107 -7.79 0.43 -6.78
CA LYS A 107 -7.64 -1.02 -6.75
C LYS A 107 -7.28 -1.45 -5.32
N PRO A 108 -8.21 -2.01 -4.52
CA PRO A 108 -7.92 -2.39 -3.16
C PRO A 108 -7.01 -3.61 -3.11
N ILE A 109 -5.99 -3.57 -2.25
CA ILE A 109 -5.12 -4.69 -1.90
C ILE A 109 -5.23 -4.87 -0.39
N TYR A 110 -5.84 -5.98 0.02
CA TYR A 110 -5.93 -6.34 1.43
C TYR A 110 -4.67 -7.04 1.89
N LEU A 111 -3.99 -6.43 2.85
CA LEU A 111 -2.74 -6.91 3.41
C LEU A 111 -2.87 -6.91 4.93
N ALA A 112 -2.94 -8.09 5.52
CA ALA A 112 -3.05 -8.30 6.97
C ALA A 112 -2.16 -9.47 7.42
N GLU A 113 -1.86 -9.53 8.72
CA GLU A 113 -0.97 -10.55 9.30
C GLU A 113 -1.62 -11.94 9.40
N ASP A 114 -2.91 -11.98 9.72
CA ASP A 114 -3.69 -13.20 10.02
C ASP A 114 -4.84 -13.35 9.00
N CYS A 115 -4.48 -13.59 7.73
CA CYS A 115 -5.49 -13.80 6.68
C CYS A 115 -6.33 -15.07 6.84
N ASP A 116 -5.89 -16.01 7.66
CA ASP A 116 -6.55 -17.31 7.85
C ASP A 116 -7.91 -17.20 8.60
N LYS A 117 -8.27 -16.01 9.09
CA LYS A 117 -9.47 -15.79 9.93
C LYS A 117 -10.57 -14.97 9.25
N GLU A 118 -10.36 -14.49 8.02
CA GLU A 118 -11.27 -13.54 7.34
C GLU A 118 -11.93 -14.19 6.11
N GLU A 119 -13.23 -13.95 5.88
CA GLU A 119 -13.99 -14.51 4.74
C GLU A 119 -13.65 -13.83 3.39
N ALA A 120 -12.90 -12.73 3.40
CA ALA A 120 -12.47 -12.01 2.20
C ALA A 120 -11.13 -12.55 1.66
N PRO A 121 -10.91 -12.54 0.33
CA PRO A 121 -9.61 -12.91 -0.24
C PRO A 121 -8.53 -11.96 0.30
N CYS A 122 -7.74 -12.47 1.24
CA CYS A 122 -6.74 -11.75 2.02
C CYS A 122 -5.35 -12.22 1.57
N GLN A 123 -4.46 -11.29 1.21
CA GLN A 123 -3.07 -11.62 0.91
C GLN A 123 -2.26 -11.51 2.20
N SER A 124 -1.85 -12.67 2.74
CA SER A 124 -1.16 -12.76 4.02
C SER A 124 0.23 -12.15 3.98
N PHE A 125 0.55 -11.35 4.98
CA PHE A 125 1.90 -10.79 5.18
C PHE A 125 2.93 -11.83 5.64
N ARG A 126 2.50 -13.00 6.15
CA ARG A 126 3.42 -14.12 6.44
C ARG A 126 4.01 -14.74 5.18
N ASP A 127 3.36 -14.53 4.03
CA ASP A 127 3.77 -15.09 2.76
C ASP A 127 4.26 -13.95 1.84
N PHE A 128 5.36 -13.31 2.20
CA PHE A 128 5.99 -12.26 1.40
C PHE A 128 6.35 -12.73 -0.03
N ASN A 129 6.59 -14.04 -0.19
CA ASN A 129 6.70 -14.71 -1.48
C ASN A 129 5.38 -14.62 -2.30
N GLN A 130 4.23 -14.60 -1.64
CA GLN A 130 2.93 -14.32 -2.25
C GLN A 130 2.58 -12.85 -2.37
N LEU A 131 3.25 -11.91 -1.70
CA LEU A 131 3.14 -10.49 -2.07
C LEU A 131 3.85 -10.23 -3.39
N HIS A 132 4.98 -10.93 -3.60
CA HIS A 132 5.63 -11.03 -4.90
C HIS A 132 4.62 -11.58 -5.93
N LEU A 133 3.93 -12.69 -5.65
CA LEU A 133 2.90 -13.26 -6.55
C LEU A 133 1.60 -12.44 -6.63
N GLY A 134 1.18 -11.68 -5.62
CA GLY A 134 -0.07 -10.90 -5.64
C GLY A 134 0.06 -9.63 -6.48
N VAL A 135 1.25 -9.02 -6.46
CA VAL A 135 1.63 -7.90 -7.34
C VAL A 135 2.06 -8.41 -8.73
N ILE A 136 2.48 -9.68 -8.86
CA ILE A 136 2.89 -10.32 -10.13
C ILE A 136 1.72 -11.06 -10.84
N GLU A 137 1.07 -12.06 -10.25
CA GLU A 137 0.01 -12.90 -10.82
C GLU A 137 -1.27 -12.16 -11.19
N ASN A 138 -1.68 -11.14 -10.43
CA ASN A 138 -2.88 -10.35 -10.78
C ASN A 138 -2.69 -9.49 -12.05
N ARG A 139 -1.46 -9.48 -12.63
CA ARG A 139 -1.17 -8.94 -13.96
C ARG A 139 -0.89 -10.00 -15.04
N PHE A 140 -0.77 -11.29 -14.72
CA PHE A 140 -0.35 -12.34 -15.68
C PHE A 140 -1.41 -13.40 -16.07
N GLU A 141 -2.65 -13.36 -15.55
CA GLU A 141 -3.77 -14.10 -16.18
C GLU A 141 -4.23 -13.54 -17.54
N LYS A 142 -3.52 -12.54 -18.10
CA LYS A 142 -3.70 -12.11 -19.51
C LYS A 142 -2.51 -12.43 -20.43
N LEU A 143 -1.63 -13.34 -20.01
CA LEU A 143 -0.55 -13.86 -20.86
C LEU A 143 -0.53 -15.41 -20.94
N MET A 144 -1.70 -16.03 -20.85
CA MET A 144 -1.98 -17.32 -21.50
C MET A 144 -3.24 -17.22 -22.35
#